data_AF-A0A832NLH0-F1
#
_entry.id   AF-A0A832NLH0-F1
#
_cell.length_a   1.000
_cell.length_b   1.000
_cell.length_c   1.000
_cell.angle_alpha   90.00
_cell.angle_beta   90.00
_cell.angle_gamma   90.00
#
_symmetry.space_group_name_H-M   'P 1'
#
loop_
_entity.id
_entity.type
_entity.pdbx_description
1 polymer ?
#
loop_
_entity_poly.entity_id
_entity_poly.type
_entity_poly.pdbx_seq_one_letter_code
_entity_poly.pdbx_strand_id
1 'polypeptide(L)' 'LELLEGKNRQVRRMTAAIGHPTLRLLRVRIGQFRLAGLPPGAWQILDATGRAKALSSA' A
#
# COMPACT_ATOMS: atom_id res chain seq x y z
N LEU A 1 -2.90 -6.98 -6.78
CA LEU A 1 -3.64 -7.38 -5.56
C LEU A 1 -4.03 -6.11 -4.82
N GLU A 2 -5.31 -5.94 -4.56
CA GLU A 2 -5.84 -4.86 -3.72
C GLU A 2 -6.56 -5.50 -2.54
N LEU A 3 -6.40 -4.94 -1.34
CA LEU A 3 -7.03 -5.41 -0.11
C LEU A 3 -7.63 -4.19 0.61
N LEU A 4 -8.81 -4.40 1.19
CA LEU A 4 -9.49 -3.41 2.02
C LEU A 4 -9.20 -3.59 3.52
N GLU A 5 -8.54 -4.70 3.88
CA GLU A 5 -8.05 -4.99 5.24
C GLU A 5 -6.53 -5.23 5.26
N GLY A 6 -5.96 -5.28 6.46
CA GLY A 6 -4.52 -5.39 6.67
C GLY A 6 -4.13 -6.36 7.80
N LYS A 7 -4.63 -7.60 7.77
CA LYS A 7 -4.28 -8.61 8.79
C LYS A 7 -2.78 -8.89 8.79
N ASN A 8 -2.25 -9.33 9.93
CA ASN A 8 -0.83 -9.62 10.08
C ASN A 8 -0.33 -10.57 8.97
N ARG A 9 0.65 -10.11 8.18
CA ARG A 9 1.27 -10.84 7.06
C ARG A 9 0.27 -11.43 6.05
N GLN A 10 -0.91 -10.83 5.89
CA GLN A 10 -2.03 -11.37 5.11
C GLN A 10 -1.62 -11.84 3.70
N VAL A 11 -1.02 -10.97 2.89
CA VAL A 11 -0.57 -11.30 1.52
C VAL A 11 0.39 -12.49 1.50
N ARG A 12 1.34 -12.53 2.45
CA ARG A 12 2.33 -13.62 2.54
C ARG A 12 1.69 -14.95 2.94
N ARG A 13 0.69 -14.91 3.84
CA ARG A 13 -0.07 -16.11 4.23
C ARG A 13 -0.97 -16.62 3.10
N MET A 14 -1.68 -15.72 2.42
CA MET A 14 -2.55 -16.07 1.29
C MET A 14 -1.80 -16.77 0.15
N THR A 15 -0.64 -16.22 -0.23
CA THR A 15 0.17 -16.74 -1.34
C THR A 15 0.88 -18.05 -0.97
N ALA A 16 1.40 -18.16 0.26
CA ALA A 16 1.96 -19.41 0.77
C ALA A 16 0.92 -20.54 0.85
N ALA A 17 -0.34 -20.23 1.18
CA ALA A 17 -1.42 -21.22 1.26
C ALA A 17 -1.71 -21.92 -0.08
N ILE A 18 -1.36 -21.29 -1.20
CA ILE A 18 -1.49 -21.87 -2.55
C ILE A 18 -0.14 -22.36 -3.12
N GLY A 19 0.88 -22.52 -2.28
CA GLY A 19 2.20 -23.05 -2.69
C GLY A 19 3.12 -22.03 -3.37
N HIS A 20 2.78 -20.74 -3.37
CA HIS A 20 3.56 -19.69 -4.01
C HIS A 20 4.10 -18.68 -2.99
N PRO A 21 5.31 -18.86 -2.43
CA PRO A 21 5.84 -17.94 -1.44
C PRO A 21 6.06 -16.52 -1.99
N THR A 22 5.68 -15.49 -1.23
CA THR A 22 5.95 -14.09 -1.61
C THR A 22 7.44 -13.75 -1.45
N LEU A 23 8.16 -13.66 -2.57
CA LEU A 23 9.58 -13.29 -2.58
C LEU A 23 9.80 -11.78 -2.36
N ARG A 24 9.00 -10.94 -3.03
CA ARG A 24 9.03 -9.48 -2.93
C ARG A 24 7.63 -8.94 -2.75
N LEU A 25 7.45 -8.08 -1.74
CA LEU A 25 6.19 -7.40 -1.48
C LEU A 25 6.45 -5.90 -1.41
N LEU A 26 5.85 -5.15 -2.33
CA LEU A 26 5.91 -3.70 -2.38
C LEU A 26 4.48 -3.15 -2.40
N ARG A 27 4.19 -2.20 -1.51
CA ARG A 27 2.91 -1.47 -1.53
C ARG A 27 3.07 -0.24 -2.41
N VAL A 28 2.41 -0.25 -3.57
CA VAL A 28 2.51 0.82 -4.57
C VAL A 28 1.41 1.87 -4.48
N ARG A 29 0.32 1.58 -3.75
CA ARG A 29 -0.83 2.47 -3.59
C ARG A 29 -1.51 2.28 -2.23
N ILE A 30 -2.05 3.37 -1.66
CA ILE A 30 -2.97 3.37 -0.51
C ILE A 30 -4.12 4.33 -0.87
N GLY A 31 -5.34 3.82 -0.96
CA GLY A 31 -6.47 4.61 -1.43
C GLY A 31 -6.16 5.32 -2.75
N GLN A 32 -6.24 6.65 -2.75
CA GLN A 32 -5.96 7.49 -3.91
C GLN A 32 -4.47 7.84 -4.11
N PHE A 33 -3.59 7.51 -3.16
CA PHE A 33 -2.16 7.83 -3.20
C PHE A 33 -1.36 6.72 -3.85
N ARG A 34 -0.64 7.05 -4.94
CA ARG A 34 0.33 6.15 -5.59
C ARG A 34 1.76 6.56 -5.18
N LEU A 35 2.68 5.59 -5.14
CA LEU A 35 4.10 5.84 -4.85
C LEU A 35 4.77 6.76 -5.89
N ALA A 36 4.27 6.76 -7.14
CA ALA A 36 4.50 7.78 -8.18
C ALA A 36 5.96 8.31 -8.30
N GLY A 37 6.95 7.41 -8.28
CA GLY A 37 8.35 7.77 -8.51
C GLY A 37 9.11 8.28 -7.29
N LEU A 38 8.51 8.27 -6.10
CA LEU A 38 9.21 8.56 -4.85
C LEU A 38 10.30 7.50 -4.62
N PRO A 39 11.58 7.87 -4.51
CA PRO A 39 12.66 6.91 -4.35
C PRO A 39 12.61 6.24 -2.96
N PRO A 40 13.19 5.03 -2.82
CA PRO A 40 13.27 4.36 -1.53
C PRO A 40 13.93 5.26 -0.46
N GLY A 41 13.29 5.37 0.70
CA GLY A 41 13.78 6.20 1.81
C GLY A 41 13.38 7.68 1.73
N ALA A 42 12.85 8.15 0.59
CA ALA A 42 12.32 9.50 0.48
C ALA A 42 10.88 9.60 0.99
N TRP A 43 10.48 10.81 1.34
CA TRP A 43 9.14 11.17 1.78
C TRP A 43 8.75 12.54 1.23
N GLN A 44 7.45 12.82 1.21
CA GLN A 44 6.89 14.10 0.78
C GLN A 44 5.78 14.51 1.74
N ILE A 45 5.71 15.80 2.07
CA ILE A 45 4.59 16.37 2.84
C ILE A 45 3.38 16.52 1.92
N LEU A 46 2.22 16.08 2.39
CA LEU A 46 0.96 16.33 1.71
C LEU A 46 0.57 17.81 1.84
N ASP A 47 0.22 18.43 0.72
CA ASP A 47 -0.43 19.74 0.69
C ASP A 47 -1.88 19.66 1.21
N ALA A 48 -2.60 20.79 1.22
CA ALA A 48 -3.99 20.84 1.69
C ALA A 48 -4.91 19.86 0.92
N THR A 49 -4.74 19.76 -0.40
CA THR A 49 -5.51 18.84 -1.26
C THR A 49 -5.19 17.38 -0.95
N GLY A 50 -3.92 17.04 -0.78
CA GLY A 50 -3.46 15.72 -0.38
C GLY A 50 -4.00 15.35 0.99
N ARG A 51 -3.98 16.25 1.97
CA ARG A 51 -4.57 16.00 3.29
C ARG A 51 -6.07 15.75 3.22
N ALA A 52 -6.80 16.53 2.44
CA ALA A 52 -8.24 16.32 2.23
C ALA A 52 -8.52 14.92 1.65
N LYS A 53 -7.75 14.48 0.65
CA LYS A 53 -7.86 13.13 0.06
C LYS A 53 -7.54 12.00 1.04
N ALA A 54 -6.66 12.24 2.01
CA ALA A 54 -6.30 11.24 3.02
C ALA A 54 -7.38 11.08 4.10
N LEU A 55 -8.08 12.17 4.41
CA LEU A 55 -9.11 12.22 5.45
C LEU A 55 -10.53 12.02 4.91
N SER A 56 -10.74 12.14 3.60
CA SER A 56 -12.00 11.76 2.99
C SER A 56 -12.16 10.24 3.12
N SER A 57 -12.98 9.82 4.08
CA SER A 57 -13.50 8.46 4.16
C SER A 57 -14.11 8.11 2.80
N ALA A 58 -13.60 7.04 2.18
CA ALA A 58 -14.30 6.39 1.08
C ALA A 58 -15.56 5.69 1.60
#